data_AF-A0AAV9FFJ3-F1
#
_entry.id   AF-A0AAV9FFJ3-F1
#
_cell.length_a   1.000
_cell.length_b   1.000
_cell.length_c   1.000
_cell.angle_alpha   90.00
_cell.angle_beta   90.00
_cell.angle_gamma   90.00
#
_symmetry.space_group_name_H-M   'P 1'
#
loop_
_entity.id
_entity.type
_entity.pdbx_description
1 polymer ?
#
loop_
_entity_poly.entity_id
_entity_poly.type
_entity_poly.pdbx_seq_one_letter_code
_entity_poly.pdbx_strand_id
1 'polypeptide(L)'
;MTWSPICRIVSDAVHVLDAIVGFDPRDSEATKKAEKFIPEGGYKQFLKVDGLKGKRHGILRHQFFGYDKGSISNKTFEKHFETMR
;
A
#
# COMPACT_ATOMS: atom_id res chain seq x y z
N MET A 1 11.54 -5.89 -14.24
CA MET A 1 10.66 -6.70 -13.37
C MET A 1 10.65 -6.05 -12.00
N THR A 2 9.51 -6.03 -11.30
CA THR A 2 9.39 -5.41 -9.97
C THR A 2 9.23 -6.51 -8.93
N TRP A 3 10.03 -6.47 -7.86
CA TRP A 3 9.93 -7.43 -6.76
C TRP A 3 9.02 -6.84 -5.67
N SER A 4 7.96 -7.56 -5.30
CA SER A 4 7.02 -7.15 -4.25
C SER A 4 6.68 -8.32 -3.33
N PRO A 5 6.63 -8.10 -2.01
CA PRO A 5 6.22 -9.12 -1.06
C PRO A 5 4.73 -9.43 -1.19
N ILE A 6 4.39 -10.72 -1.13
CA ILE A 6 3.00 -11.21 -1.03
C ILE A 6 2.88 -11.91 0.33
N CYS A 7 2.16 -11.27 1.25
CA CYS A 7 2.03 -11.75 2.64
C CYS A 7 0.55 -11.76 3.08
N ARG A 8 0.24 -12.50 4.15
CA ARG A 8 -1.13 -12.63 4.67
C ARG A 8 -1.61 -11.36 5.39
N ILE A 9 -0.70 -10.59 5.98
CA ILE A 9 -1.02 -9.33 6.67
C ILE A 9 -0.12 -8.19 6.19
N VAL A 10 -0.63 -6.97 6.28
CA VAL A 10 0.09 -5.75 5.84
C VAL A 10 1.37 -5.53 6.63
N SER A 11 1.39 -5.86 7.93
CA SER A 11 2.59 -5.74 8.77
C SER A 11 3.74 -6.57 8.18
N ASP A 12 3.51 -7.85 7.89
CA ASP A 12 4.53 -8.74 7.32
C ASP A 12 5.04 -8.22 5.98
N ALA A 13 4.14 -7.74 5.11
CA ALA A 13 4.53 -7.18 3.81
C ALA A 13 5.47 -5.98 3.97
N VAL A 14 5.21 -5.10 4.94
CA VAL A 14 6.08 -3.95 5.24
C VAL A 14 7.40 -4.38 5.88
N HIS A 15 7.41 -5.41 6.73
CA HIS A 15 8.65 -5.93 7.32
C HIS A 15 9.56 -6.56 6.26
N VAL A 16 8.99 -7.32 5.33
CA VAL A 16 9.76 -7.88 4.19
C VAL A 16 10.23 -6.78 3.27
N LEU A 17 9.37 -5.79 2.97
CA LEU A 17 9.77 -4.63 2.17
C LEU A 17 10.96 -3.91 2.80
N ASP A 18 10.94 -3.63 4.09
CA ASP A 18 12.07 -2.99 4.79
C ASP A 18 13.36 -3.80 4.76
N ALA A 19 13.26 -5.13 4.67
CA ALA A 19 14.43 -6.01 4.62
C ALA A 19 15.08 -6.09 3.23
N ILE A 20 14.30 -5.86 2.16
CA ILE A 20 14.74 -6.05 0.77
C ILE A 20 14.99 -4.75 0.01
N VAL A 21 14.49 -3.62 0.49
CA VAL A 21 14.80 -2.31 -0.11
C VAL A 21 16.25 -1.91 0.20
N GLY A 22 16.93 -1.34 -0.79
CA GLY A 22 18.28 -0.86 -0.64
C GLY A 22 19.02 -0.77 -1.97
N PHE A 23 20.22 -0.21 -1.91
CA PHE A 23 21.13 -0.19 -3.04
C PHE A 23 21.74 -1.58 -3.26
N ASP A 24 21.66 -2.09 -4.49
CA ASP A 24 22.37 -3.29 -4.91
C ASP A 24 23.43 -2.89 -5.97
N PRO A 25 24.73 -3.07 -5.72
CA PRO A 25 25.78 -2.80 -6.70
C PRO A 25 25.59 -3.55 -8.04
N ARG A 26 24.93 -4.72 -8.01
CA ARG A 26 24.66 -5.54 -9.20
C ARG A 26 23.48 -5.02 -10.02
N ASP A 27 22.64 -4.18 -9.43
CA ASP A 27 21.52 -3.48 -10.07
C ASP A 27 21.54 -1.99 -9.73
N SER A 28 22.73 -1.38 -9.86
CA SER A 28 22.99 -0.03 -9.39
C SER A 28 22.18 1.03 -10.14
N GLU A 29 21.91 0.82 -11.44
CA GLU A 29 21.12 1.74 -12.27
C GLU A 29 19.66 1.87 -11.80
N ALA A 30 19.04 0.77 -11.37
CA ALA A 30 17.67 0.78 -10.88
C ALA A 30 17.60 1.20 -9.40
N THR A 31 18.44 0.59 -8.55
CA THR A 31 18.36 0.78 -7.10
C THR A 31 18.83 2.16 -6.64
N LYS A 32 19.79 2.79 -7.33
CA LYS A 32 20.22 4.17 -7.02
C LYS A 32 19.12 5.20 -7.26
N LYS A 33 18.27 4.99 -8.28
CA LYS A 33 17.10 5.85 -8.51
C LYS A 33 16.02 5.64 -7.47
N ALA A 34 15.94 4.43 -6.92
CA ALA A 34 14.96 4.05 -5.90
C ALA A 34 15.35 4.53 -4.49
N GLU A 35 16.65 4.65 -4.19
CA GLU A 35 17.21 5.02 -2.88
C GLU A 35 16.58 6.29 -2.30
N LYS A 36 16.34 7.31 -3.13
CA LYS A 36 15.71 8.58 -2.72
C LYS A 36 14.27 8.43 -2.20
N PHE A 37 13.62 7.30 -2.46
CA PHE A 37 12.26 6.99 -1.99
C PHE A 37 12.25 6.12 -0.74
N ILE A 38 13.42 5.68 -0.26
CA ILE A 38 13.55 4.95 1.00
C ILE A 38 13.54 5.98 2.13
N PRO A 39 12.52 5.98 3.00
CA PRO A 39 12.43 6.92 4.10
C PRO A 39 13.49 6.62 5.16
N GLU A 40 14.04 7.67 5.76
CA GLU A 40 14.90 7.54 6.95
C GLU A 40 14.09 6.88 8.08
N GLY A 41 14.58 5.75 8.61
CA GLY A 41 13.85 4.92 9.58
C GLY A 41 12.95 3.83 8.99
N GLY A 42 12.94 3.65 7.66
CA GLY A 42 12.24 2.54 6.97
C GLY A 42 10.72 2.72 6.88
N TYR A 43 10.04 1.86 6.14
CA TYR A 43 8.60 1.90 5.91
C TYR A 43 7.78 1.45 7.13
N LYS A 44 8.35 0.63 8.04
CA LYS A 44 7.68 0.19 9.27
C LYS A 44 7.16 1.36 10.13
N GLN A 45 7.81 2.52 10.09
CA GLN A 45 7.39 3.70 10.84
C GLN A 45 5.98 4.20 10.48
N PHE A 46 5.44 3.81 9.32
CA PHE A 46 4.12 4.20 8.86
C PHE A 46 3.01 3.22 9.25
N LEU A 47 3.34 2.06 9.83
CA LEU A 47 2.36 1.13 10.41
C LEU A 47 1.76 1.71 11.70
N LYS A 48 0.77 2.59 11.55
CA LYS A 48 0.08 3.27 12.64
C LYS A 48 -1.38 2.86 12.68
N VAL A 49 -1.88 2.47 13.85
CA VAL A 49 -3.28 2.06 14.06
C VAL A 49 -4.24 3.15 13.58
N ASP A 50 -3.98 4.42 13.94
CA ASP A 50 -4.80 5.56 13.54
C ASP A 50 -4.28 6.28 12.29
N GLY A 51 -3.43 5.63 11.47
CA GLY A 51 -2.74 6.27 10.35
C GLY A 51 -3.64 6.88 9.28
N LEU A 52 -4.89 6.43 9.20
CA LEU A 52 -5.91 6.90 8.24
C LEU A 52 -6.78 8.04 8.78
N LYS A 53 -6.75 8.32 10.08
CA LYS A 53 -7.62 9.34 10.70
C LYS A 53 -7.32 10.73 10.10
N GLY A 54 -8.35 11.36 9.54
CA GLY A 54 -8.25 12.68 8.91
C GLY A 54 -7.61 12.69 7.52
N LYS A 55 -7.34 11.53 6.91
CA LYS A 55 -6.87 11.43 5.52
C LYS A 55 -8.05 11.57 4.55
N ARG A 56 -7.81 12.22 3.42
CA ARG A 56 -8.79 12.36 2.33
C ARG A 56 -8.67 11.15 1.40
N HIS A 57 -9.72 10.34 1.33
CA HIS A 57 -9.77 9.13 0.49
C HIS A 57 -10.52 9.42 -0.82
N GLY A 58 -9.87 9.25 -1.97
CA GLY A 58 -10.49 9.41 -3.29
C GLY A 58 -10.96 8.07 -3.87
N ILE A 59 -12.16 8.00 -4.42
CA ILE A 59 -12.72 6.78 -5.03
C ILE A 59 -12.88 6.97 -6.54
N LEU A 60 -12.24 6.09 -7.32
CA LEU A 60 -12.38 6.02 -8.78
C LEU A 60 -13.56 5.13 -9.17
N ARG A 61 -14.79 5.67 -9.09
CA ARG A 61 -16.02 4.91 -9.31
C ARG A 61 -16.20 4.39 -10.74
N HIS A 62 -15.73 5.09 -11.77
CA HIS A 62 -16.01 4.69 -13.15
C HIS A 62 -15.13 3.53 -13.68
N GLN A 63 -13.86 3.43 -13.25
CA GLN A 63 -12.92 2.43 -13.81
C GLN A 63 -12.74 1.18 -12.94
N PHE A 64 -12.89 1.31 -11.62
CA PHE A 64 -12.49 0.23 -10.69
C PHE A 64 -13.58 -0.15 -9.69
N PHE A 65 -14.43 0.81 -9.28
CA PHE A 65 -15.42 0.63 -8.22
C PHE A 65 -16.86 0.90 -8.70
N GLY A 66 -17.11 0.65 -9.99
CA GLY A 66 -18.40 0.85 -10.64
C GLY A 66 -19.30 -0.36 -10.49
N TYR A 67 -19.53 -0.79 -9.26
CA TYR A 67 -20.31 -1.99 -8.99
C TYR A 67 -21.80 -1.76 -9.27
N ASP A 68 -22.47 -2.80 -9.77
CA ASP A 68 -23.92 -2.76 -9.94
C ASP A 68 -24.61 -2.47 -8.61
N LYS A 69 -25.58 -1.54 -8.65
CA LYS A 69 -26.30 -1.09 -7.47
C LYS A 69 -26.99 -2.28 -6.79
N GLY A 70 -26.64 -2.51 -5.52
CA GLY A 70 -27.21 -3.59 -4.71
C GLY A 70 -26.45 -4.92 -4.76
N SER A 71 -25.44 -5.05 -5.62
CA SER A 71 -24.54 -6.21 -5.65
C SER A 71 -23.83 -6.43 -4.31
N ILE A 72 -23.39 -7.67 -4.07
CA ILE A 72 -22.59 -8.02 -2.89
C ILE A 72 -21.30 -7.19 -2.87
N SER A 73 -20.65 -7.00 -4.02
CA SER A 73 -19.46 -6.18 -4.17
C SER A 73 -19.72 -4.72 -3.77
N ASN A 74 -20.81 -4.11 -4.23
CA ASN A 74 -21.17 -2.74 -3.86
C ASN A 74 -21.42 -2.60 -2.35
N LYS A 75 -22.22 -3.50 -1.77
CA LYS A 75 -22.53 -3.47 -0.33
C LYS A 75 -21.28 -3.70 0.52
N THR A 76 -20.43 -4.62 0.10
CA THR A 76 -19.17 -4.94 0.79
C THR A 76 -18.22 -3.76 0.72
N PHE A 77 -18.05 -3.17 -0.46
CA PHE A 77 -17.19 -2.00 -0.66
C PHE A 77 -17.64 -0.81 0.21
N GLU A 78 -18.92 -0.43 0.13
CA GLU A 78 -19.44 0.71 0.91
C GLU A 78 -19.30 0.47 2.43
N LYS A 79 -19.56 -0.76 2.92
CA LYS A 79 -19.33 -1.11 4.33
C LYS A 79 -17.86 -0.97 4.76
N HIS A 80 -16.93 -1.45 3.94
CA HIS A 80 -15.50 -1.34 4.24
C HIS A 80 -15.03 0.11 4.16
N PHE A 81 -15.54 0.88 3.20
CA PHE A 81 -15.20 2.29 3.05
C PHE A 81 -15.64 3.12 4.26
N GLU A 82 -16.85 2.90 4.78
CA GLU A 82 -17.32 3.56 6.00
C GLU A 82 -16.49 3.17 7.24
N THR A 83 -15.88 1.97 7.26
CA THR A 83 -14.97 1.56 8.36
C THR A 83 -13.65 2.34 8.34
N MET A 84 -13.21 2.81 7.16
CA MET A 84 -11.95 3.55 6.97
C MET A 84 -12.11 5.07 7.06
N ARG A 85 -13.36 5.56 7.15
CA ARG A 85 -13.71 6.97 7.21
C ARG A 85 -13.45 7.57 8.60
#